data_AF-F0GJK5-F1
#
_entry.id   AF-F0GJK5-F1
#
_cell.length_a   1.000
_cell.length_b   1.000
_cell.length_c   1.000
_cell.angle_alpha   90.00
_cell.angle_beta   90.00
_cell.angle_gamma   90.00
#
_symmetry.space_group_name_H-M   'P 1'
#
loop_
_entity.id
_entity.type
_entity.pdbx_description
1 polymer ?
#
loop_
_entity_poly.entity_id
_entity_poly.type
_entity_poly.pdbx_seq_one_letter_code
_entity_poly.pdbx_strand_id
1 'polypeptide(L)'
;SERARKLTSSAIREILKVTERPEVISFAGGLPAPATFPAERMRAAADRVLRDAPAAALQYSATEGYLPLREWIAERYSVRVSQVLVTT
;
A
#
# COMPACT_ATOMS: atom_id res chain seq x y z
N SER A 1 29.81 -2.57 -3.49
CA SER A 1 29.41 -3.57 -2.48
C SER A 1 28.93 -4.84 -3.18
N GLU A 2 29.15 -6.01 -2.60
CA GLU A 2 28.65 -7.30 -3.15
C GLU A 2 27.11 -7.31 -3.31
N ARG A 3 26.38 -6.62 -2.42
CA ARG A 3 24.92 -6.47 -2.52
C ARG A 3 24.49 -5.75 -3.80
N ALA A 4 25.22 -4.72 -4.21
CA ALA A 4 24.89 -3.96 -5.42
C ALA A 4 25.07 -4.80 -6.69
N ARG A 5 26.06 -5.71 -6.72
CA ARG A 5 26.31 -6.60 -7.87
C ARG A 5 25.23 -7.67 -8.04
N LYS A 6 24.42 -7.95 -7.02
CA LYS A 6 23.33 -8.95 -7.05
C LYS A 6 21.97 -8.35 -7.41
N LEU A 7 21.85 -7.02 -7.53
CA LEU A 7 20.61 -6.37 -7.95
C LEU A 7 20.32 -6.66 -9.43
N THR A 8 19.10 -7.10 -9.72
CA THR A 8 18.60 -7.32 -11.09
C THR A 8 17.31 -6.56 -11.30
N SER A 9 16.98 -6.25 -12.57
CA SER A 9 15.70 -5.65 -12.91
C SER A 9 14.57 -6.67 -12.78
N SER A 10 13.39 -6.20 -12.37
CA SER A 10 12.18 -7.03 -12.33
C SER A 10 11.55 -7.05 -13.72
N ALA A 11 11.54 -8.22 -14.36
CA ALA A 11 10.89 -8.40 -15.67
C ALA A 11 9.41 -7.98 -15.64
N ILE A 12 8.70 -8.22 -14.52
CA ILE A 12 7.31 -7.78 -14.33
C ILE A 12 7.21 -6.24 -14.35
N ARG A 13 8.12 -5.53 -13.66
CA ARG A 13 8.12 -4.06 -13.66
C ARG A 13 8.40 -3.49 -15.05
N GLU A 14 9.26 -4.14 -15.83
CA GLU A 14 9.53 -3.72 -17.21
C GLU A 14 8.32 -3.94 -18.14
N ILE A 15 7.62 -5.07 -17.99
CA ILE A 15 6.39 -5.33 -18.75
C ILE A 15 5.31 -4.29 -18.41
N LEU A 16 5.12 -3.95 -17.13
CA LEU A 16 4.11 -2.98 -16.72
C LEU A 16 4.24 -1.62 -17.43
N LYS A 17 5.47 -1.14 -17.68
CA LYS A 17 5.71 0.11 -18.44
C LYS A 17 5.12 0.08 -19.85
N VAL A 18 5.10 -1.10 -20.48
CA VAL A 18 4.53 -1.28 -21.82
C VAL A 18 3.00 -1.35 -21.75
N THR A 19 2.45 -1.90 -20.66
CA THR A 19 1.00 -2.05 -20.47
C THR A 19 0.26 -0.73 -20.22
N GLU A 20 0.99 0.35 -19.89
CA GLU A 20 0.43 1.70 -19.73
C GLU A 20 0.17 2.40 -21.08
N ARG A 21 0.63 1.83 -22.19
CA ARG A 21 0.42 2.36 -23.54
C ARG A 21 -1.03 2.11 -23.98
N PRO A 22 -1.80 3.14 -24.39
CA PRO A 22 -3.22 3.00 -24.73
C PRO A 22 -3.53 1.98 -25.84
N GLU A 23 -2.60 1.76 -26.76
CA GLU A 23 -2.73 0.82 -27.87
C GLU A 23 -2.52 -0.66 -27.47
N VAL A 24 -2.07 -0.91 -26.23
CA VAL A 24 -1.75 -2.26 -25.74
C VAL A 24 -2.93 -2.82 -24.96
N ILE A 25 -3.46 -3.96 -25.42
CA ILE A 25 -4.39 -4.78 -24.63
C ILE A 25 -3.55 -5.69 -23.74
N SER A 26 -3.41 -5.33 -22.46
CA SER A 26 -2.58 -6.08 -21.51
C SER A 26 -3.36 -7.16 -20.76
N PHE A 27 -2.86 -8.39 -20.83
CA PHE A 27 -3.23 -9.50 -19.94
C PHE A 27 -2.14 -9.80 -18.90
N ALA A 28 -1.06 -9.01 -18.87
CA ALA A 28 0.13 -9.30 -18.06
C ALA A 28 0.10 -8.64 -16.67
N GLY A 29 -0.61 -7.53 -16.52
CA GLY A 29 -0.65 -6.77 -15.28
C GLY A 29 -1.56 -7.42 -14.24
N GLY A 30 -1.05 -7.70 -13.04
CA GLY A 30 -1.84 -8.06 -11.86
C GLY A 30 -2.48 -6.86 -11.15
N LEU A 31 -2.78 -5.80 -11.90
CA LEU A 31 -3.32 -4.55 -11.36
C LEU A 31 -4.84 -4.66 -11.21
N PRO A 32 -5.42 -4.29 -10.05
CA PRO A 32 -6.87 -4.21 -9.92
C PRO A 32 -7.46 -3.19 -10.91
N ALA A 33 -8.68 -3.43 -11.38
CA ALA A 33 -9.36 -2.50 -12.28
C ALA A 33 -9.62 -1.14 -11.60
N PRO A 34 -9.17 0.01 -12.16
CA PRO A 34 -9.29 1.32 -11.52
C PRO A 34 -10.74 1.72 -11.19
N ALA A 35 -11.70 1.28 -12.00
CA ALA A 35 -13.13 1.54 -11.79
C ALA A 35 -13.69 0.90 -10.51
N THR A 36 -12.97 -0.07 -9.91
CA THR A 36 -13.37 -0.72 -8.66
C THR A 36 -12.84 0.00 -7.42
N PHE A 37 -11.98 1.01 -7.58
CA PHE A 37 -11.43 1.76 -6.45
C PHE A 37 -12.51 2.62 -5.80
N PRO A 38 -12.67 2.55 -4.46
CA PRO A 38 -13.72 3.28 -3.75
C PRO A 38 -13.31 4.75 -3.51
N ALA A 39 -13.06 5.49 -4.59
CA ALA A 39 -12.45 6.84 -4.55
C ALA A 39 -13.18 7.81 -3.60
N GLU A 40 -14.51 7.82 -3.62
CA GLU A 40 -15.29 8.73 -2.78
C GLU A 40 -15.22 8.35 -1.30
N ARG A 41 -15.20 7.05 -0.98
CA ARG A 41 -15.02 6.59 0.40
C ARG A 41 -13.62 6.93 0.92
N MET A 42 -12.61 6.81 0.06
CA MET A 42 -11.24 7.19 0.40
C MET A 42 -11.11 8.69 0.68
N ARG A 43 -11.75 9.54 -0.13
CA ARG A 43 -11.81 10.99 0.09
C ARG A 43 -12.43 11.31 1.46
N ALA A 44 -13.63 10.78 1.72
CA ALA A 44 -14.33 11.03 2.98
C ALA A 44 -13.52 10.56 4.21
N ALA A 45 -12.85 9.41 4.11
CA ALA A 45 -11.99 8.89 5.18
C ALA A 45 -10.76 9.77 5.41
N ALA A 46 -10.06 10.18 4.34
CA ALA A 46 -8.89 11.05 4.42
C ALA A 46 -9.25 12.41 5.04
N ASP A 47 -10.35 13.02 4.58
CA ASP A 47 -10.82 14.30 5.11
C ASP A 47 -11.16 14.20 6.60
N ARG A 48 -11.79 13.09 7.02
CA ARG A 48 -12.09 12.85 8.43
C ARG A 48 -10.82 12.76 9.28
N VAL A 49 -9.83 11.98 8.85
CA VAL A 49 -8.56 11.84 9.59
C VAL A 49 -7.84 13.19 9.72
N LEU A 50 -7.81 13.98 8.65
CA LEU A 50 -7.15 15.28 8.64
C LEU A 50 -7.90 16.34 9.46
N ARG A 51 -9.23 16.25 9.58
CA ARG A 51 -10.02 17.13 10.46
C ARG A 51 -9.89 16.73 11.93
N ASP A 52 -10.03 15.45 12.23
CA ASP A 52 -10.21 14.97 13.61
C ASP A 52 -8.86 14.75 14.31
N ALA A 53 -7.82 14.37 13.58
CA ALA A 53 -6.50 14.03 14.14
C ALA A 53 -5.31 14.45 13.23
N PRO A 54 -5.22 15.72 12.79
CA PRO A 54 -4.20 16.19 11.85
C PRO A 54 -2.77 15.97 12.31
N ALA A 55 -2.48 16.26 13.59
CA ALA A 55 -1.13 16.13 14.13
C ALA A 55 -0.65 14.67 14.14
N ALA A 56 -1.53 13.73 14.51
CA ALA A 56 -1.21 12.31 14.50
C ALA A 56 -1.03 11.76 13.08
N ALA A 57 -1.77 12.30 12.11
CA ALA A 57 -1.70 11.87 10.72
C ALA A 57 -0.45 12.38 9.98
N LEU A 58 0.08 13.55 10.36
CA LEU A 58 1.16 14.23 9.65
C LEU A 58 2.52 14.15 10.35
N GLN A 59 2.57 13.69 11.60
CA GLN A 59 3.81 13.54 12.37
C GLN A 59 4.42 12.15 12.19
N TYR A 60 5.72 12.04 12.45
CA TYR A 60 6.38 10.74 12.63
C TYR A 60 5.64 9.88 13.66
N SER A 61 5.65 8.56 13.40
CA SER A 61 4.95 7.56 14.21
C SER A 61 5.93 6.45 14.62
N ALA A 62 5.47 5.58 15.52
CA ALA A 62 6.17 4.35 15.90
C ALA A 62 6.46 3.48 14.66
N THR A 63 7.66 2.87 14.64
CA THR A 63 8.17 2.04 13.54
C THR A 63 7.26 0.85 13.22
N GLU A 64 6.56 0.32 14.22
CA GLU A 64 5.68 -0.84 14.05
C GLU A 64 4.40 -0.52 13.26
N GLY A 65 4.00 0.75 13.20
CA GLY A 65 2.81 1.25 12.53
C GLY A 65 1.66 1.63 13.46
N TYR A 66 0.58 2.17 12.87
CA TYR A 66 -0.59 2.66 13.58
C TYR A 66 -1.32 1.55 14.36
N LEU A 67 -1.36 1.66 15.70
CA LEU A 67 -1.84 0.60 16.59
C LEU A 67 -3.26 0.11 16.27
N PRO A 68 -4.29 0.98 16.08
CA PRO A 68 -5.63 0.50 15.76
C PRO A 68 -5.72 -0.31 14.45
N LEU A 69 -4.89 0.00 13.46
CA LEU A 69 -4.80 -0.83 12.24
C LEU A 69 -4.18 -2.19 12.53
N ARG A 70 -3.13 -2.24 13.36
CA ARG A 70 -2.47 -3.49 13.75
C ARG A 70 -3.41 -4.39 14.55
N GLU A 71 -4.19 -3.82 15.46
CA GLU A 71 -5.23 -4.54 16.22
C GLU A 71 -6.29 -5.13 15.31
N TRP A 72 -6.81 -4.33 14.37
CA TRP A 72 -7.80 -4.79 13.40
C TRP A 72 -7.28 -5.93 12.51
N ILE A 73 -6.03 -5.85 12.03
CA ILE A 73 -5.39 -6.93 11.28
C ILE A 73 -5.22 -8.17 12.16
N ALA A 74 -4.74 -7.99 13.38
CA ALA A 74 -4.50 -9.08 14.32
C ALA A 74 -5.79 -9.85 14.61
N GLU A 75 -6.89 -9.14 14.85
CA GLU A 75 -8.22 -9.72 15.01
C GLU A 75 -8.67 -10.48 13.76
N ARG A 76 -8.59 -9.83 12.58
CA ARG A 76 -9.03 -10.41 11.31
C ARG A 76 -8.34 -11.73 10.97
N TYR A 77 -7.06 -11.86 11.32
CA TYR A 77 -6.27 -13.06 11.05
C TYR A 77 -6.06 -13.94 12.29
N SER A 78 -6.67 -13.61 13.44
CA SER A 78 -6.55 -14.36 14.69
C SER A 78 -5.09 -14.56 15.15
N VAL A 79 -4.29 -13.50 15.07
CA VAL A 79 -2.88 -13.48 15.52
C VAL A 79 -2.69 -12.46 16.64
N ARG A 80 -1.53 -12.47 17.31
CA ARG A 80 -1.20 -11.43 18.30
C ARG A 80 -0.78 -10.14 17.59
N VAL A 81 -1.11 -8.99 18.16
CA VAL A 81 -0.69 -7.66 17.62
C VAL A 81 0.84 -7.55 17.46
N SER A 82 1.60 -8.20 18.34
CA SER A 82 3.06 -8.26 18.26
C SER A 82 3.60 -9.01 17.03
N GLN A 83 2.74 -9.72 16.30
CA GLN A 83 3.06 -10.40 15.04
C GLN A 83 2.71 -9.56 13.81
N VAL A 84 2.18 -8.33 13.98
CA VAL A 84 1.79 -7.44 12.89
C VAL A 84 2.74 -6.24 12.82
N LEU A 85 3.36 -6.05 11.65
CA LEU A 85 4.20 -4.90 11.28
C LEU A 85 3.64 -4.27 10.00
N VAL A 86 3.46 -2.95 9.99
CA VAL A 86 3.05 -2.19 8.79
C VAL A 86 4.29 -1.68 8.06
N THR A 87 4.41 -2.01 6.77
CA THR A 87 5.53 -1.57 5.92
C THR A 87 5.04 -0.61 4.84
N THR A 88 5.86 0.39 4.49
CA THR A 88 5.61 1.36 3.40
C THR A 88 6.40 1.03 2.14
#